data_AF-A0A5R8KCA7-F1
#
_entry.id   AF-A0A5R8KCA7-F1
#
_cell.length_a   1.000
_cell.length_b   1.000
_cell.length_c   1.000
_cell.angle_alpha   90.00
_cell.angle_beta   90.00
_cell.angle_gamma   90.00
#
_symmetry.space_group_name_H-M   'P 1'
#
loop_
_entity.id
_entity.type
_entity.pdbx_description
1 polymer ?
#
loop_
_entity_poly.entity_id
_entity_poly.type
_entity_poly.pdbx_seq_one_letter_code
_entity_poly.pdbx_strand_id
1 'polypeptide(L)'
;MIIWTGHGILIPIAAIFGFIAGFVLSGVTKDSLNLEWGSQWSLAAAVWGATMMVWIYAKSLGKTTEQTLLDPRTRQPVLLRKKHTFFFITGSGWMMLLGFLAIGGTVLAFIGPKAGANTDSSMVVDEPSMKAFKEADRLIVGASGGVAHGNTAKAKELAEQFSTLISAYREMGVEEGKKKPVVSLSKGQFLTYCLLTKEKCVFLVHVPELRKFSDDAKDFICQAAWRSAQELAHHLEVKPVTLGVGVRGALLYERAMSGKLAELGGDARAGLVEEVEGMDGRDLLAGFFEKAEEGGLQIETAEEDVSVPVAPVEISSGNSNSPPAVALAELPTPARDWKGADGRVLNAILTGFVNAEGSVGEFKRSDGQVFQVPVDRFDAATQEELKRLHRSIQ
;
A
#
# COMPACT_ATOMS: atom_id res chain seq x y z
N MET A 1 -14.89 22.40 33.12
CA MET A 1 -15.95 22.41 32.09
C MET A 1 -16.70 21.10 32.21
N ILE A 2 -17.94 21.11 32.71
CA ILE A 2 -18.70 19.87 32.89
C ILE A 2 -19.33 19.51 31.54
N ILE A 3 -18.98 18.36 30.99
CA ILE A 3 -19.34 17.91 29.63
C ILE A 3 -20.80 17.40 29.58
N TRP A 4 -21.43 17.18 30.73
CA TRP A 4 -22.81 16.70 30.84
C TRP A 4 -23.59 17.40 31.95
N THR A 5 -24.92 17.40 31.84
CA THR A 5 -25.83 17.89 32.89
C THR A 5 -26.92 16.86 33.21
N GLY A 6 -27.19 16.67 34.51
CA GLY A 6 -28.16 15.67 34.99
C GLY A 6 -27.89 14.27 34.43
N HIS A 7 -28.92 13.64 33.84
CA HIS A 7 -28.83 12.29 33.27
C HIS A 7 -28.20 12.24 31.88
N GLY A 8 -27.50 13.29 31.41
CA GLY A 8 -26.93 13.34 30.07
C GLY A 8 -25.99 12.18 29.74
N ILE A 9 -25.28 11.63 30.74
CA ILE A 9 -24.39 10.47 30.57
C ILE A 9 -25.11 9.19 30.11
N LEU A 10 -26.43 9.10 30.31
CA LEU A 10 -27.21 7.95 29.85
C LEU A 10 -27.42 7.94 28.32
N ILE A 11 -27.22 9.07 27.63
CA ILE A 11 -27.35 9.16 26.17
C ILE A 11 -26.35 8.24 25.45
N PRO A 12 -25.02 8.34 25.68
CA PRO A 12 -24.06 7.45 25.03
C PRO A 12 -24.24 5.99 25.46
N ILE A 13 -24.64 5.73 26.71
CA ILE A 13 -24.92 4.37 27.19
C ILE A 13 -26.10 3.76 26.42
N ALA A 14 -27.20 4.50 26.26
CA ALA A 14 -28.36 4.07 25.48
C ALA A 14 -27.98 3.83 24.01
N ALA A 15 -27.15 4.70 23.42
CA ALA A 15 -26.66 4.53 22.05
C ALA A 15 -25.84 3.25 21.89
N ILE A 16 -24.93 2.94 22.82
CA ILE A 16 -24.11 1.71 22.80
C ILE A 16 -25.00 0.47 22.91
N PHE A 17 -25.95 0.45 23.85
CA PHE A 17 -26.89 -0.67 23.99
C PHE A 17 -27.72 -0.86 22.72
N GLY A 18 -28.22 0.22 22.14
CA GLY A 18 -28.96 0.17 20.88
C GLY A 18 -28.10 -0.34 19.72
N PHE A 19 -26.84 0.07 19.65
CA PHE A 19 -25.89 -0.38 18.64
C PHE A 19 -25.68 -1.90 18.71
N ILE A 20 -25.37 -2.40 19.91
CA ILE A 20 -25.19 -3.84 20.15
C ILE A 20 -26.47 -4.60 19.83
N ALA A 21 -27.63 -4.12 20.29
CA ALA A 21 -28.92 -4.77 20.01
C ALA A 21 -29.24 -4.82 18.52
N GLY A 22 -29.00 -3.74 17.78
CA GLY A 22 -29.19 -3.71 16.33
C GLY A 22 -28.25 -4.66 15.58
N PHE A 23 -27.00 -4.77 16.03
CA PHE A 23 -26.03 -5.71 15.47
C PHE A 23 -26.43 -7.18 15.72
N VAL A 24 -26.81 -7.51 16.96
CA VAL A 24 -27.29 -8.86 17.32
C VAL A 24 -28.56 -9.21 16.55
N LEU A 25 -29.50 -8.28 16.43
CA LEU A 25 -30.73 -8.49 15.67
C LEU A 25 -30.43 -8.80 14.19
N SER A 26 -29.48 -8.08 13.59
CA SER A 26 -29.03 -8.37 12.21
C SER A 26 -28.43 -9.77 12.08
N GLY A 27 -27.61 -10.22 13.04
CA GLY A 27 -27.07 -11.58 13.06
C GLY A 27 -28.18 -12.65 13.14
N VAL A 28 -29.13 -12.48 14.06
CA VAL A 28 -30.27 -13.40 14.21
C VAL A 28 -31.12 -13.47 12.94
N THR A 29 -31.37 -12.33 12.28
CA THR A 29 -32.13 -12.33 11.02
C THR A 29 -31.42 -13.06 9.88
N LYS A 30 -30.08 -13.03 9.85
CA LYS A 30 -29.30 -13.80 8.87
C LYS A 30 -29.47 -15.30 9.12
N ASP A 31 -29.19 -15.74 10.35
CA ASP A 31 -29.09 -17.18 10.66
C ASP A 31 -30.45 -17.87 10.79
N SER A 32 -31.48 -17.16 11.26
CA SER A 32 -32.80 -17.76 11.53
C SER A 32 -33.79 -17.60 10.38
N LEU A 33 -33.68 -16.55 9.57
CA LEU A 33 -34.63 -16.25 8.50
C LEU A 33 -34.06 -16.46 7.10
N ASN A 34 -32.77 -16.84 7.00
CA ASN A 34 -32.06 -17.07 5.74
C ASN A 34 -32.16 -15.87 4.77
N LEU A 35 -32.23 -14.65 5.32
CA LEU A 35 -32.27 -13.41 4.55
C LEU A 35 -30.83 -13.01 4.20
N GLU A 36 -30.41 -13.32 2.98
CA GLU A 36 -29.05 -13.03 2.50
C GLU A 36 -28.67 -11.54 2.57
N TRP A 37 -29.65 -10.64 2.56
CA TRP A 37 -29.43 -9.20 2.66
C TRP A 37 -29.01 -8.76 4.08
N GLY A 38 -29.13 -9.64 5.08
CA GLY A 38 -28.85 -9.30 6.48
C GLY A 38 -27.41 -8.86 6.76
N SER A 39 -26.43 -9.37 6.01
CA SER A 39 -25.01 -9.07 6.22
C SER A 39 -24.66 -7.63 5.85
N GLN A 40 -25.15 -7.16 4.70
CA GLN A 40 -24.94 -5.81 4.18
C GLN A 40 -25.59 -4.74 5.08
N TRP A 41 -26.63 -5.13 5.84
CA TRP A 41 -27.41 -4.22 6.66
C TRP A 41 -26.97 -4.20 8.12
N SER A 42 -25.99 -5.00 8.53
CA SER A 42 -25.57 -5.11 9.93
C SER A 42 -25.16 -3.78 10.56
N LEU A 43 -24.35 -2.99 9.86
CA LEU A 43 -23.96 -1.66 10.32
C LEU A 43 -25.15 -0.70 10.35
N ALA A 44 -26.00 -0.70 9.32
CA ALA A 44 -27.19 0.13 9.27
C ALA A 44 -28.16 -0.21 10.42
N ALA A 45 -28.40 -1.50 10.66
CA ALA A 45 -29.23 -2.01 11.74
C ALA A 45 -28.68 -1.61 13.12
N ALA A 46 -27.36 -1.66 13.31
CA ALA A 46 -26.72 -1.19 14.54
C ALA A 46 -26.95 0.33 14.76
N VAL A 47 -26.75 1.16 13.74
CA VAL A 47 -26.98 2.62 13.87
C VAL A 47 -28.48 2.93 14.09
N TRP A 48 -29.38 2.21 13.44
CA TRP A 48 -30.83 2.30 13.68
C TRP A 48 -31.19 1.89 15.11
N GLY A 49 -30.60 0.80 15.62
CA GLY A 49 -30.78 0.37 17.01
C GLY A 49 -30.31 1.43 18.01
N ALA A 50 -29.14 2.05 17.77
CA ALA A 50 -28.63 3.16 18.58
C ALA A 50 -29.59 4.35 18.57
N THR A 51 -30.07 4.73 17.38
CA THR A 51 -31.05 5.83 17.20
C THR A 51 -32.34 5.54 17.98
N MET A 52 -32.86 4.31 17.88
CA MET A 52 -34.09 3.89 18.55
C MET A 52 -33.95 3.92 20.08
N MET A 53 -32.83 3.45 20.63
CA MET A 53 -32.60 3.51 22.08
C MET A 53 -32.42 4.93 22.59
N VAL A 54 -31.74 5.81 21.86
CA VAL A 54 -31.65 7.23 22.22
C VAL A 54 -33.00 7.92 22.14
N TRP A 55 -33.87 7.55 21.19
CA TRP A 55 -35.25 8.03 21.13
C TRP A 55 -36.07 7.58 22.34
N ILE A 56 -35.98 6.30 22.73
CA ILE A 56 -36.65 5.77 23.94
C ILE A 56 -36.16 6.54 25.17
N TYR A 57 -34.86 6.77 25.31
CA TYR A 57 -34.29 7.59 26.38
C TYR A 57 -34.87 9.01 26.37
N ALA A 58 -34.86 9.69 25.22
CA ALA A 58 -35.34 11.06 25.09
C ALA A 58 -36.83 11.20 25.44
N LYS A 59 -37.64 10.19 25.10
CA LYS A 59 -39.08 10.15 25.40
C LYS A 59 -39.39 9.76 26.84
N SER A 60 -38.49 9.06 27.53
CA SER A 60 -38.68 8.58 28.90
C SER A 60 -37.93 9.47 29.91
N LEU A 61 -36.70 9.09 30.24
CA LEU A 61 -35.85 9.72 31.26
C LEU A 61 -35.30 11.09 30.83
N GLY A 62 -35.27 11.36 29.52
CA GLY A 62 -34.75 12.59 28.95
C GLY A 62 -35.74 13.76 28.93
N LYS A 63 -36.98 13.59 29.41
CA LYS A 63 -37.98 14.66 29.41
C LYS A 63 -37.50 15.84 30.26
N THR A 64 -37.60 17.05 29.71
CA THR A 64 -37.30 18.28 30.45
C THR A 64 -38.36 18.51 31.51
N THR A 65 -37.96 18.52 32.78
CA THR A 65 -38.86 18.89 33.87
C THR A 65 -38.83 20.40 34.04
N GLU A 66 -40.00 21.02 33.97
CA GLU A 66 -40.19 22.43 34.33
C GLU A 66 -40.57 22.47 35.82
N GLN A 67 -39.77 23.17 36.61
CA GLN A 67 -40.08 23.41 38.01
C GLN A 67 -40.27 24.92 38.21
N THR A 68 -41.48 25.32 38.55
CA THR A 68 -41.77 26.70 38.95
C THR A 68 -41.33 26.87 40.40
N LEU A 69 -40.26 27.63 40.62
CA LEU A 69 -39.83 28.01 41.97
C LEU A 69 -40.21 29.47 42.21
N LEU A 70 -40.69 29.77 43.41
CA LEU A 70 -40.85 31.17 43.83
C LEU A 70 -39.49 31.71 44.27
N ASP A 71 -39.05 32.81 43.66
CA ASP A 71 -37.86 33.51 44.15
C ASP A 71 -38.18 34.12 45.53
N PRO A 72 -37.44 33.76 46.59
CA PRO A 72 -37.72 34.22 47.95
C PRO A 72 -37.59 35.74 48.14
N ARG A 73 -36.83 36.44 47.27
CA ARG A 73 -36.66 37.91 47.37
C ARG A 73 -37.77 38.68 46.66
N THR A 74 -38.12 38.25 45.45
CA THR A 74 -39.05 38.99 44.58
C THR A 74 -40.48 38.45 44.64
N ARG A 75 -40.67 37.24 45.22
CA ARG A 75 -41.91 36.46 45.19
C ARG A 75 -42.45 36.21 43.77
N GLN A 76 -41.63 36.39 42.75
CA GLN A 76 -42.02 36.11 41.37
C GLN A 76 -41.80 34.63 41.04
N PRO A 77 -42.70 34.00 40.25
CA PRO A 77 -42.49 32.65 39.77
C PRO A 77 -41.37 32.62 38.73
N VAL A 78 -40.30 31.88 39.02
CA VAL A 78 -39.20 31.62 38.09
C VAL A 78 -39.32 30.18 37.57
N LEU A 79 -39.44 30.04 36.25
CA LEU A 79 -39.48 28.75 35.58
C LEU A 79 -38.05 28.21 35.41
N LEU A 80 -37.63 27.28 36.28
CA LEU A 80 -36.38 26.56 36.10
C LEU A 80 -36.60 25.35 35.19
N ARG A 81 -35.97 25.40 34.01
CA ARG A 81 -35.96 24.27 33.06
C ARG A 81 -34.73 23.41 33.31
N LYS A 82 -34.91 22.24 33.92
CA LYS A 82 -33.82 21.28 34.07
C LYS A 82 -33.72 20.46 32.78
N LYS A 83 -32.68 20.74 31.98
CA LYS A 83 -32.36 19.97 30.77
C LYS A 83 -31.31 18.91 31.09
N HIS A 84 -31.42 17.75 30.46
CA HIS A 84 -30.39 16.73 30.43
C HIS A 84 -29.63 16.85 29.13
N THR A 85 -28.33 17.15 29.21
CA THR A 85 -27.50 17.37 28.02
C THR A 85 -26.20 16.57 28.11
N PHE A 86 -25.73 16.10 26.96
CA PHE A 86 -24.41 15.52 26.75
C PHE A 86 -23.73 16.30 25.65
N PHE A 87 -22.56 16.87 25.93
CA PHE A 87 -21.90 17.88 25.08
C PHE A 87 -22.84 19.02 24.68
N PHE A 88 -23.63 19.52 25.63
CA PHE A 88 -24.59 20.62 25.44
C PHE A 88 -25.78 20.30 24.50
N ILE A 89 -25.85 19.08 23.94
CA ILE A 89 -26.93 18.63 23.08
C ILE A 89 -27.93 17.81 23.91
N THR A 90 -29.23 18.08 23.74
CA THR A 90 -30.31 17.33 24.40
C THR A 90 -30.47 15.93 23.79
N GLY A 91 -31.14 15.01 24.49
CA GLY A 91 -31.45 13.69 23.93
C GLY A 91 -32.15 13.74 22.56
N SER A 92 -33.04 14.72 22.34
CA SER A 92 -33.68 14.97 21.05
C SER A 92 -32.70 15.39 19.94
N GLY A 93 -31.68 16.18 20.27
CA GLY A 93 -30.65 16.58 19.30
C GLY A 93 -29.74 15.41 18.90
N TRP A 94 -29.36 14.58 19.87
CA TRP A 94 -28.60 13.35 19.60
C TRP A 94 -29.38 12.35 18.76
N MET A 95 -30.68 12.21 19.00
CA MET A 95 -31.58 11.39 18.18
C MET A 95 -31.58 11.87 16.72
N MET A 96 -31.68 13.18 16.46
CA MET A 96 -31.62 13.70 15.08
C MET A 96 -30.28 13.41 14.41
N LEU A 97 -29.17 13.64 15.11
CA LEU A 97 -27.82 13.40 14.59
C LEU A 97 -27.62 11.92 14.22
N LEU A 98 -27.97 11.00 15.13
CA LEU A 98 -27.88 9.56 14.86
C LEU A 98 -28.86 9.13 13.77
N GLY A 99 -30.05 9.72 13.69
CA GLY A 99 -31.02 9.47 12.62
C GLY A 99 -30.49 9.84 11.24
N PHE A 100 -29.84 10.99 11.08
CA PHE A 100 -29.18 11.35 9.82
C PHE A 100 -28.06 10.39 9.46
N LEU A 101 -27.27 9.96 10.45
CA LEU A 101 -26.20 8.98 10.24
C LEU A 101 -26.77 7.60 9.86
N ALA A 102 -27.90 7.20 10.44
CA ALA A 102 -28.62 5.98 10.10
C ALA A 102 -29.13 6.02 8.66
N ILE A 103 -29.80 7.12 8.26
CA ILE A 103 -30.28 7.31 6.89
C ILE A 103 -29.12 7.30 5.90
N GLY A 104 -28.05 8.07 6.17
CA GLY A 104 -26.86 8.09 5.31
C GLY A 104 -26.20 6.72 5.19
N GLY A 105 -26.09 5.98 6.29
CA GLY A 105 -25.60 4.60 6.30
C GLY A 105 -26.48 3.65 5.49
N THR A 106 -27.81 3.77 5.60
CA THR A 106 -28.75 3.00 4.78
C THR A 106 -28.62 3.35 3.30
N VAL A 107 -28.56 4.63 2.93
CA VAL A 107 -28.38 5.07 1.53
C VAL A 107 -27.06 4.55 0.97
N LEU A 108 -25.96 4.63 1.73
CA LEU A 108 -24.68 4.07 1.34
C LEU A 108 -24.72 2.54 1.21
N ALA A 109 -25.49 1.83 2.02
CA ALA A 109 -25.69 0.39 1.86
C ALA A 109 -26.48 0.04 0.59
N PHE A 110 -27.38 0.91 0.13
CA PHE A 110 -28.16 0.71 -1.10
C PHE A 110 -27.42 1.14 -2.38
N ILE A 111 -26.65 2.22 -2.33
CA ILE A 111 -25.97 2.82 -3.50
C ILE A 111 -24.50 2.40 -3.58
N GLY A 112 -23.91 2.02 -2.45
CA GLY A 112 -22.52 1.59 -2.39
C GLY A 112 -22.28 0.43 -3.36
N PRO A 113 -21.08 0.36 -3.97
CA PRO A 113 -20.73 -0.77 -4.80
C PRO A 113 -21.01 -2.02 -3.99
N LYS A 114 -21.81 -2.93 -4.56
CA LYS A 114 -22.11 -4.25 -3.97
C LYS A 114 -20.77 -4.96 -3.82
N ALA A 115 -20.06 -4.70 -2.73
CA ALA A 115 -18.88 -5.46 -2.36
C ALA A 115 -19.34 -6.91 -2.35
N GLY A 116 -18.74 -7.70 -3.24
CA GLY A 116 -19.30 -8.93 -3.79
C GLY A 116 -20.02 -9.78 -2.75
N ALA A 117 -21.35 -9.87 -2.90
CA ALA A 117 -22.17 -10.89 -2.26
C ALA A 117 -21.98 -12.25 -2.97
N ASN A 118 -20.72 -12.64 -3.19
CA ASN A 118 -20.25 -14.01 -3.43
C ASN A 118 -19.18 -14.37 -2.40
N THR A 119 -19.20 -13.73 -1.22
CA THR A 119 -18.48 -14.29 -0.07
C THR A 119 -19.39 -15.35 0.56
N ASP A 120 -19.38 -16.53 -0.04
CA ASP A 120 -19.60 -17.76 0.70
C ASP A 120 -18.57 -17.79 1.83
N SER A 121 -18.91 -17.15 2.94
CA SER A 121 -18.29 -17.34 4.26
C SER A 121 -18.66 -18.73 4.79
N SER A 122 -18.50 -19.75 3.95
CA SER A 122 -17.95 -21.00 4.45
C SER A 122 -16.61 -20.64 5.08
N MET A 123 -16.28 -21.31 6.17
CA MET A 123 -14.99 -21.19 6.82
C MET A 123 -13.88 -21.37 5.77
N VAL A 124 -13.34 -20.28 5.23
CA VAL A 124 -12.12 -20.29 4.45
C VAL A 124 -11.06 -20.66 5.47
N VAL A 125 -10.84 -21.97 5.60
CA VAL A 125 -9.60 -22.54 6.10
C VAL A 125 -8.54 -21.72 5.43
N ASP A 126 -7.85 -20.93 6.25
CA ASP A 126 -6.94 -19.86 5.89
C ASP A 126 -5.87 -20.45 4.95
N GLU A 127 -6.21 -20.49 3.67
CA GLU A 127 -5.63 -21.41 2.69
C GLU A 127 -4.16 -21.03 2.56
N PRO A 128 -3.23 -22.00 2.51
CA PRO A 128 -1.80 -21.70 2.48
C PRO A 128 -1.41 -20.68 1.39
N SER A 129 -2.11 -20.71 0.25
CA SER A 129 -2.00 -19.76 -0.86
C SER A 129 -2.31 -18.32 -0.43
N MET A 130 -3.45 -18.09 0.22
CA MET A 130 -3.88 -16.78 0.69
C MET A 130 -2.94 -16.22 1.75
N LYS A 131 -2.37 -17.06 2.62
CA LYS A 131 -1.35 -16.62 3.59
C LYS A 131 -0.07 -16.16 2.90
N ALA A 132 0.44 -16.92 1.95
CA ALA A 132 1.63 -16.57 1.19
C ALA A 132 1.42 -15.29 0.36
N PHE A 133 0.23 -15.13 -0.25
CA PHE A 133 -0.16 -13.91 -0.94
C PHE A 133 -0.19 -12.70 0.00
N LYS A 134 -0.84 -12.81 1.17
CA LYS A 134 -0.89 -11.72 2.17
C LYS A 134 0.50 -11.31 2.64
N GLU A 135 1.43 -12.25 2.77
CA GLU A 135 2.82 -11.95 3.11
C GLU A 135 3.52 -11.16 2.00
N ALA A 136 3.38 -11.58 0.74
CA ALA A 136 3.90 -10.86 -0.41
C ALA A 136 3.28 -9.46 -0.58
N ASP A 137 1.95 -9.34 -0.43
CA ASP A 137 1.22 -8.07 -0.48
C ASP A 137 1.70 -7.10 0.61
N ARG A 138 1.99 -7.61 1.81
CA ARG A 138 2.54 -6.78 2.90
C ARG A 138 3.91 -6.18 2.54
N LEU A 139 4.75 -6.91 1.80
CA LEU A 139 6.09 -6.43 1.39
C LEU A 139 6.00 -5.25 0.43
N ILE A 140 4.98 -5.17 -0.42
CA ILE A 140 4.83 -4.04 -1.35
C ILE A 140 4.09 -2.83 -0.74
N VAL A 141 3.49 -2.98 0.45
CA VAL A 141 2.85 -1.87 1.17
C VAL A 141 3.84 -1.18 2.12
N GLY A 142 4.72 -1.94 2.77
CA GLY A 142 5.76 -1.41 3.65
C GLY A 142 7.07 -1.19 2.90
N ALA A 143 7.69 -0.02 3.02
CA ALA A 143 9.04 0.24 2.48
C ALA A 143 10.18 -0.52 3.24
N SER A 144 9.83 -1.56 4.00
CA SER A 144 10.78 -2.34 4.78
C SER A 144 11.45 -3.39 3.89
N GLY A 145 12.73 -3.21 3.61
CA GLY A 145 13.54 -4.21 2.89
C GLY A 145 13.89 -3.88 1.44
N GLY A 146 13.55 -2.67 0.96
CA GLY A 146 13.96 -2.17 -0.35
C GLY A 146 12.78 -1.87 -1.27
N VAL A 147 13.09 -1.67 -2.56
CA VAL A 147 12.10 -1.38 -3.61
C VAL A 147 11.59 -2.66 -4.26
N ALA A 148 12.42 -3.71 -4.28
CA ALA A 148 12.16 -4.96 -4.98
C ALA A 148 12.29 -6.15 -4.04
N HIS A 149 11.31 -7.04 -4.13
CA HIS A 149 11.19 -8.26 -3.34
C HIS A 149 10.91 -9.45 -4.24
N GLY A 150 11.22 -10.66 -3.77
CA GLY A 150 10.84 -11.88 -4.49
C GLY A 150 11.16 -13.14 -3.72
N ASN A 151 10.58 -14.26 -4.14
CA ASN A 151 10.78 -15.58 -3.51
C ASN A 151 12.17 -16.18 -3.78
N THR A 152 12.83 -15.76 -4.87
CA THR A 152 14.20 -16.16 -5.24
C THR A 152 15.04 -14.93 -5.58
N ALA A 153 16.36 -15.08 -5.64
CA ALA A 153 17.26 -14.00 -6.04
C ALA A 153 16.95 -13.49 -7.46
N LYS A 154 16.63 -14.40 -8.39
CA LYS A 154 16.24 -14.04 -9.75
C LYS A 154 14.90 -13.30 -9.79
N ALA A 155 13.92 -13.75 -9.01
CA ALA A 155 12.65 -13.04 -8.90
C ALA A 155 12.83 -11.61 -8.36
N LYS A 156 13.72 -11.42 -7.38
CA LYS A 156 14.04 -10.09 -6.85
C LYS A 156 14.66 -9.17 -7.92
N GLU A 157 15.56 -9.70 -8.74
CA GLU A 157 16.14 -8.96 -9.88
C GLU A 157 15.06 -8.55 -10.90
N LEU A 158 14.15 -9.47 -11.25
CA LEU A 158 13.02 -9.17 -12.13
C LEU A 158 12.08 -8.12 -11.54
N ALA A 159 11.82 -8.16 -10.23
CA ALA A 159 11.01 -7.16 -9.56
C ALA A 159 11.65 -5.77 -9.65
N GLU A 160 12.98 -5.67 -9.54
CA GLU A 160 13.72 -4.41 -9.68
C GLU A 160 13.67 -3.86 -11.11
N GLN A 161 13.88 -4.74 -12.10
CA GLN A 161 13.72 -4.38 -13.52
C GLN A 161 12.29 -3.92 -13.82
N PHE A 162 11.28 -4.63 -13.29
CA PHE A 162 9.87 -4.29 -13.44
C PHE A 162 9.54 -2.93 -12.83
N SER A 163 10.03 -2.65 -11.62
CA SER A 163 9.88 -1.35 -10.95
C SER A 163 10.48 -0.22 -11.79
N THR A 164 11.65 -0.46 -12.39
CA THR A 164 12.33 0.51 -13.26
C THR A 164 11.54 0.79 -14.54
N LEU A 165 11.08 -0.25 -15.24
CA LEU A 165 10.28 -0.12 -16.46
C LEU A 165 8.98 0.66 -16.21
N ILE A 166 8.26 0.32 -15.13
CA ILE A 166 7.00 0.99 -14.81
C ILE A 166 7.19 2.43 -14.36
N SER A 167 8.30 2.72 -13.67
CA SER A 167 8.67 4.10 -13.35
C SER A 167 8.87 4.92 -14.62
N ALA A 168 9.58 4.38 -15.61
CA ALA A 168 9.76 5.04 -16.90
C ALA A 168 8.43 5.27 -17.63
N TYR A 169 7.53 4.28 -17.64
CA TYR A 169 6.19 4.45 -18.23
C TYR A 169 5.38 5.55 -17.55
N ARG A 170 5.40 5.65 -16.22
CA ARG A 170 4.73 6.73 -15.51
C ARG A 170 5.29 8.10 -15.90
N GLU A 171 6.61 8.23 -15.99
CA GLU A 171 7.25 9.49 -16.38
C GLU A 171 6.86 9.90 -17.81
N MET A 172 6.75 8.95 -18.74
CA MET A 172 6.35 9.23 -20.12
C MET A 172 4.86 9.52 -20.29
N GLY A 173 3.97 8.82 -19.56
CA GLY A 173 2.53 8.83 -19.84
C GLY A 173 1.66 9.59 -18.83
N VAL A 174 2.15 9.90 -17.63
CA VAL A 174 1.31 10.39 -16.52
C VAL A 174 1.76 11.76 -15.98
N GLU A 175 3.06 12.07 -15.99
CA GLU A 175 3.60 13.24 -15.28
C GLU A 175 3.91 14.49 -16.13
N GLU A 176 3.50 14.59 -17.39
CA GLU A 176 3.79 15.77 -18.24
C GLU A 176 3.27 17.14 -17.70
N GLY A 177 2.59 17.22 -16.55
CA GLY A 177 2.02 18.50 -16.09
C GLY A 177 1.88 18.78 -14.59
N LYS A 178 2.35 17.94 -13.64
CA LYS A 178 2.08 18.19 -12.20
C LYS A 178 3.33 18.09 -11.31
N LYS A 179 3.50 19.10 -10.44
CA LYS A 179 4.60 19.22 -9.47
C LYS A 179 4.62 18.03 -8.50
N LYS A 180 5.79 17.44 -8.26
CA LYS A 180 6.00 16.31 -7.34
C LYS A 180 5.48 16.62 -5.93
N PRO A 181 4.58 15.81 -5.36
CA PRO A 181 4.04 16.00 -4.01
C PRO A 181 5.06 15.66 -2.92
N VAL A 182 4.93 16.35 -1.78
CA VAL A 182 5.94 16.41 -0.70
C VAL A 182 5.89 15.19 0.26
N VAL A 183 4.85 14.35 0.22
CA VAL A 183 4.70 13.22 1.14
C VAL A 183 4.20 11.97 0.41
N SER A 184 5.13 11.07 0.04
CA SER A 184 4.83 9.75 -0.50
C SER A 184 5.44 8.68 0.40
N LEU A 185 4.65 7.67 0.79
CA LEU A 185 5.05 6.58 1.68
C LEU A 185 6.25 5.79 1.15
N SER A 186 6.35 5.65 -0.18
CA SER A 186 7.46 4.98 -0.86
C SER A 186 8.49 5.95 -1.44
N LYS A 187 8.50 7.23 -1.02
CA LYS A 187 9.32 8.28 -1.65
C LYS A 187 9.13 8.38 -3.17
N GLY A 188 7.96 7.97 -3.67
CA GLY A 188 7.64 7.96 -5.10
C GLY A 188 8.15 6.74 -5.87
N GLN A 189 8.77 5.76 -5.21
CA GLN A 189 9.23 4.51 -5.83
C GLN A 189 8.09 3.49 -5.92
N PHE A 190 8.15 2.64 -6.94
CA PHE A 190 7.23 1.53 -7.14
C PHE A 190 7.75 0.32 -6.37
N LEU A 191 7.04 -0.08 -5.32
CA LEU A 191 7.43 -1.26 -4.54
C LEU A 191 6.91 -2.50 -5.25
N THR A 192 7.79 -3.42 -5.61
CA THR A 192 7.48 -4.58 -6.45
C THR A 192 7.84 -5.88 -5.76
N TYR A 193 7.00 -6.88 -5.93
CA TYR A 193 7.26 -8.25 -5.53
C TYR A 193 7.09 -9.16 -6.74
N CYS A 194 8.02 -10.09 -6.93
CA CYS A 194 7.92 -11.14 -7.95
C CYS A 194 7.86 -12.53 -7.31
N LEU A 195 6.85 -13.31 -7.68
CA LEU A 195 6.82 -14.75 -7.47
C LEU A 195 7.27 -15.42 -8.77
N LEU A 196 8.40 -16.13 -8.74
CA LEU A 196 8.85 -16.93 -9.87
C LEU A 196 8.86 -18.41 -9.53
N THR A 197 8.16 -19.21 -10.33
CA THR A 197 8.17 -20.67 -10.31
C THR A 197 8.36 -21.20 -11.73
N LYS A 198 8.45 -22.53 -11.91
CA LYS A 198 8.62 -23.12 -13.25
C LYS A 198 7.44 -22.83 -14.18
N GLU A 199 6.22 -22.78 -13.63
CA GLU A 199 4.99 -22.65 -14.42
C GLU A 199 4.37 -21.26 -14.31
N LYS A 200 4.58 -20.57 -13.20
CA LYS A 200 3.90 -19.31 -12.87
C LYS A 200 4.92 -18.20 -12.62
N CYS A 201 4.64 -17.02 -13.17
CA CYS A 201 5.33 -15.77 -12.83
C CYS A 201 4.28 -14.73 -12.42
N VAL A 202 4.45 -14.08 -11.27
CA VAL A 202 3.53 -13.03 -10.80
C VAL A 202 4.30 -11.80 -10.39
N PHE A 203 3.83 -10.64 -10.84
CA PHE A 203 4.30 -9.34 -10.38
C PHE A 203 3.20 -8.64 -9.57
N LEU A 204 3.51 -8.27 -8.33
CA LEU A 204 2.69 -7.37 -7.52
C LEU A 204 3.39 -6.03 -7.45
N VAL A 205 2.69 -4.94 -7.77
CA VAL A 205 3.28 -3.60 -7.76
C VAL A 205 2.40 -2.63 -7.00
N HIS A 206 3.00 -1.92 -6.04
CA HIS A 206 2.39 -0.77 -5.41
C HIS A 206 2.76 0.50 -6.16
N VAL A 207 1.75 1.17 -6.71
CA VAL A 207 1.86 2.44 -7.44
C VAL A 207 1.57 3.59 -6.48
N PRO A 208 2.56 4.47 -6.20
CA PRO A 208 2.36 5.59 -5.31
C PRO A 208 1.33 6.56 -5.89
N GLU A 209 0.43 7.02 -5.02
CA GLU A 209 -0.60 8.01 -5.36
C GLU A 209 -1.58 7.62 -6.46
N LEU A 210 -1.74 6.32 -6.75
CA LEU A 210 -2.65 5.82 -7.78
C LEU A 210 -4.09 6.39 -7.67
N ARG A 211 -4.55 6.69 -6.45
CA ARG A 211 -5.87 7.32 -6.20
C ARG A 211 -6.02 8.70 -6.85
N LYS A 212 -4.94 9.42 -7.09
CA LYS A 212 -4.95 10.77 -7.69
C LYS A 212 -4.87 10.73 -9.22
N PHE A 213 -4.64 9.57 -9.81
CA PHE A 213 -4.57 9.41 -11.26
C PHE A 213 -5.99 9.51 -11.83
N SER A 214 -6.12 10.07 -13.03
CA SER A 214 -7.35 9.95 -13.81
C SER A 214 -7.56 8.49 -14.22
N ASP A 215 -8.80 8.14 -14.59
CA ASP A 215 -9.12 6.78 -15.03
C ASP A 215 -8.28 6.38 -16.26
N ASP A 216 -8.08 7.28 -17.22
CA ASP A 216 -7.18 7.04 -18.36
C ASP A 216 -5.73 6.76 -17.95
N ALA A 217 -5.22 7.46 -16.93
CA ALA A 217 -3.85 7.27 -16.44
C ALA A 217 -3.72 5.96 -15.65
N LYS A 218 -4.78 5.53 -14.96
CA LYS A 218 -4.86 4.22 -14.30
C LYS A 218 -4.91 3.09 -15.33
N ASP A 219 -5.70 3.24 -16.38
CA ASP A 219 -5.75 2.29 -17.48
C ASP A 219 -4.39 2.17 -18.16
N PHE A 220 -3.76 3.30 -18.44
CA PHE A 220 -2.43 3.34 -19.03
C PHE A 220 -1.38 2.63 -18.15
N ILE A 221 -1.32 2.93 -16.85
CA ILE A 221 -0.31 2.30 -15.97
C ILE A 221 -0.58 0.79 -15.79
N CYS A 222 -1.84 0.35 -15.78
CA CYS A 222 -2.20 -1.06 -15.77
C CYS A 222 -1.75 -1.78 -17.04
N GLN A 223 -1.99 -1.18 -18.22
CA GLN A 223 -1.52 -1.75 -19.49
C GLN A 223 0.02 -1.79 -19.58
N ALA A 224 0.68 -0.73 -19.11
CA ALA A 224 2.14 -0.70 -19.01
C ALA A 224 2.67 -1.80 -18.07
N ALA A 225 2.00 -2.05 -16.94
CA ALA A 225 2.30 -3.13 -16.01
C ALA A 225 2.20 -4.51 -16.68
N TRP A 226 1.10 -4.76 -17.39
CA TRP A 226 0.95 -6.01 -18.13
C TRP A 226 2.04 -6.19 -19.20
N ARG A 227 2.28 -5.17 -20.01
CA ARG A 227 3.29 -5.20 -21.07
C ARG A 227 4.71 -5.42 -20.53
N SER A 228 5.07 -4.74 -19.45
CA SER A 228 6.38 -4.89 -18.81
C SER A 228 6.57 -6.31 -18.27
N ALA A 229 5.51 -6.92 -17.74
CA ALA A 229 5.56 -8.30 -17.25
C ALA A 229 5.77 -9.29 -18.40
N GLN A 230 5.08 -9.11 -19.53
CA GLN A 230 5.29 -9.92 -20.74
C GLN A 230 6.73 -9.80 -21.24
N GLU A 231 7.25 -8.58 -21.35
CA GLU A 231 8.62 -8.32 -21.80
C GLU A 231 9.66 -9.01 -20.91
N LEU A 232 9.54 -8.88 -19.59
CA LEU A 232 10.47 -9.55 -18.67
C LEU A 232 10.34 -11.07 -18.69
N ALA A 233 9.11 -11.59 -18.79
CA ALA A 233 8.86 -13.04 -18.88
C ALA A 233 9.48 -13.67 -20.13
N HIS A 234 9.59 -12.92 -21.23
CA HIS A 234 10.25 -13.37 -22.46
C HIS A 234 11.77 -13.54 -22.34
N HIS A 235 12.41 -12.79 -21.45
CA HIS A 235 13.85 -12.87 -21.22
C HIS A 235 14.24 -13.99 -20.25
N LEU A 236 13.28 -14.74 -19.72
CA LEU A 236 13.53 -15.90 -18.87
C LEU A 236 13.96 -17.10 -19.71
N GLU A 237 14.97 -17.82 -19.23
CA GLU A 237 15.41 -19.08 -19.83
C GLU A 237 14.27 -20.11 -19.85
N VAL A 238 13.51 -20.19 -18.74
CA VAL A 238 12.31 -21.02 -18.62
C VAL A 238 11.09 -20.11 -18.67
N LYS A 239 10.34 -20.20 -19.77
CA LYS A 239 9.14 -19.39 -19.98
C LYS A 239 8.00 -19.89 -19.10
N PRO A 240 7.38 -19.01 -18.27
CA PRO A 240 6.23 -19.40 -17.47
C PRO A 240 5.02 -19.69 -18.37
N VAL A 241 4.21 -20.65 -17.96
CA VAL A 241 2.94 -21.00 -18.61
C VAL A 241 1.88 -19.93 -18.33
N THR A 242 1.87 -19.40 -17.10
CA THR A 242 0.90 -18.41 -16.64
C THR A 242 1.61 -17.19 -16.07
N LEU A 243 1.14 -16.02 -16.47
CA LEU A 243 1.62 -14.72 -16.02
C LEU A 243 0.50 -14.00 -15.26
N GLY A 244 0.82 -13.46 -14.09
CA GLY A 244 -0.09 -12.65 -13.27
C GLY A 244 0.49 -11.27 -12.98
N VAL A 245 -0.33 -10.22 -12.98
CA VAL A 245 0.07 -8.87 -12.61
C VAL A 245 -1.00 -8.23 -11.74
N GLY A 246 -0.60 -7.76 -10.56
CA GLY A 246 -1.45 -7.04 -9.63
C GLY A 246 -0.98 -5.60 -9.44
N VAL A 247 -1.81 -4.63 -9.84
CA VAL A 247 -1.53 -3.21 -9.67
C VAL A 247 -2.31 -2.66 -8.49
N ARG A 248 -1.59 -2.17 -7.49
CA ARG A 248 -2.15 -1.77 -6.19
C ARG A 248 -1.85 -0.32 -5.85
N GLY A 249 -2.87 0.39 -5.33
CA GLY A 249 -2.69 1.67 -4.66
C GLY A 249 -2.51 1.52 -3.15
N ALA A 250 -2.55 2.63 -2.41
CA ALA A 250 -2.32 2.60 -0.96
C ALA A 250 -3.35 1.75 -0.17
N LEU A 251 -4.59 1.61 -0.67
CA LEU A 251 -5.67 0.93 0.06
C LEU A 251 -6.14 -0.37 -0.62
N LEU A 252 -6.24 -0.35 -1.95
CA LEU A 252 -6.95 -1.36 -2.74
C LEU A 252 -6.14 -1.68 -4.00
N TYR A 253 -6.36 -2.88 -4.53
CA TYR A 253 -5.97 -3.17 -5.90
C TYR A 253 -6.84 -2.34 -6.84
N GLU A 254 -6.20 -1.78 -7.87
CA GLU A 254 -6.93 -1.17 -8.97
C GLU A 254 -7.36 -2.28 -9.94
N ARG A 255 -6.41 -3.13 -10.31
CA ARG A 255 -6.63 -4.21 -11.27
C ARG A 255 -5.69 -5.38 -11.02
N ALA A 256 -6.21 -6.59 -11.21
CA ALA A 256 -5.45 -7.82 -11.31
C ALA A 256 -5.66 -8.43 -12.69
N MET A 257 -4.59 -8.89 -13.32
CA MET A 257 -4.58 -9.43 -14.68
C MET A 257 -3.90 -10.80 -14.66
N SER A 258 -4.44 -11.76 -15.37
CA SER A 258 -3.84 -13.07 -15.57
C SER A 258 -3.91 -13.50 -17.04
N GLY A 259 -2.93 -14.28 -17.49
CA GLY A 259 -2.85 -14.66 -18.88
C GLY A 259 -1.68 -15.57 -19.22
N LYS A 260 -1.44 -15.74 -20.52
CA LYS A 260 -0.33 -16.51 -21.08
C LYS A 260 0.71 -15.57 -21.70
N LEU A 261 1.91 -16.08 -21.87
CA LEU A 261 2.97 -15.38 -22.58
C LEU A 261 2.58 -15.20 -24.06
N ALA A 262 2.47 -13.96 -24.52
CA ALA A 262 2.14 -13.63 -25.92
C ALA A 262 3.40 -13.62 -26.80
N GLU A 263 3.31 -13.21 -28.07
CA GLU A 263 4.51 -12.90 -28.88
C GLU A 263 4.94 -11.44 -28.66
N LEU A 264 6.24 -11.16 -28.69
CA LEU A 264 6.77 -9.79 -28.56
C LEU A 264 6.21 -8.89 -29.68
N GLY A 265 5.74 -7.69 -29.31
CA GLY A 265 5.26 -6.69 -30.26
C GLY A 265 3.77 -6.76 -30.61
N GLY A 266 3.01 -7.64 -29.94
CA GLY A 266 1.55 -7.66 -30.03
C GLY A 266 0.85 -6.45 -29.40
N ASP A 267 -0.48 -6.48 -29.40
CA ASP A 267 -1.33 -5.50 -28.72
C ASP A 267 -0.98 -5.38 -27.21
N ALA A 268 -1.27 -4.22 -26.61
CA ALA A 268 -1.01 -3.95 -25.20
C ALA A 268 -1.68 -4.96 -24.24
N ARG A 269 -2.73 -5.65 -24.69
CA ARG A 269 -3.43 -6.72 -23.97
C ARG A 269 -3.17 -8.12 -24.51
N ALA A 270 -2.17 -8.31 -25.37
CA ALA A 270 -1.87 -9.63 -25.92
C ALA A 270 -1.61 -10.65 -24.79
N GLY A 271 -2.21 -11.83 -24.94
CA GLY A 271 -2.09 -12.94 -23.98
C GLY A 271 -2.92 -12.79 -22.70
N LEU A 272 -3.64 -11.69 -22.51
CA LEU A 272 -4.53 -11.50 -21.36
C LEU A 272 -5.74 -12.45 -21.46
N VAL A 273 -6.04 -13.18 -20.38
CA VAL A 273 -7.14 -14.15 -20.31
C VAL A 273 -8.22 -13.64 -19.36
N GLU A 274 -7.82 -13.15 -18.18
CA GLU A 274 -8.74 -12.70 -17.15
C GLU A 274 -8.26 -11.38 -16.55
N GLU A 275 -9.22 -10.50 -16.25
CA GLU A 275 -8.98 -9.19 -15.68
C GLU A 275 -10.07 -8.89 -14.66
N VAL A 276 -9.66 -8.52 -13.45
CA VAL A 276 -10.56 -8.24 -12.34
C VAL A 276 -10.20 -6.89 -11.74
N GLU A 277 -11.19 -6.02 -11.60
CA GLU A 277 -11.03 -4.70 -11.01
C GLU A 277 -11.34 -4.69 -9.51
N GLY A 278 -10.67 -3.83 -8.76
CA GLY A 278 -10.97 -3.62 -7.35
C GLY A 278 -10.48 -4.73 -6.42
N MET A 279 -11.27 -5.03 -5.38
CA MET A 279 -10.86 -5.90 -4.26
C MET A 279 -10.77 -7.38 -4.64
N ASP A 280 -11.60 -7.82 -5.58
CA ASP A 280 -11.69 -9.23 -6.00
C ASP A 280 -10.42 -9.68 -6.73
N GLY A 281 -9.59 -8.73 -7.19
CA GLY A 281 -8.28 -9.02 -7.76
C GLY A 281 -7.32 -9.73 -6.79
N ARG A 282 -7.57 -9.65 -5.47
CA ARG A 282 -6.79 -10.38 -4.47
C ARG A 282 -6.96 -11.89 -4.59
N ASP A 283 -8.18 -12.36 -4.82
CA ASP A 283 -8.48 -13.78 -4.88
C ASP A 283 -7.88 -14.40 -6.16
N LEU A 284 -7.97 -13.66 -7.28
CA LEU A 284 -7.30 -14.04 -8.53
C LEU A 284 -5.78 -14.19 -8.34
N LEU A 285 -5.14 -13.22 -7.67
CA LEU A 285 -3.69 -13.25 -7.44
C LEU A 285 -3.28 -14.31 -6.41
N ALA A 286 -4.13 -14.60 -5.42
CA ALA A 286 -3.85 -15.62 -4.40
C ALA A 286 -3.74 -17.03 -5.00
N GLY A 287 -4.52 -17.37 -6.04
CA GLY A 287 -4.43 -18.67 -6.73
C GLY A 287 -3.06 -18.96 -7.37
N PHE A 288 -2.23 -17.94 -7.58
CA PHE A 288 -0.86 -18.14 -8.04
C PHE A 288 0.10 -18.62 -6.93
N PHE A 289 -0.26 -18.41 -5.66
CA PHE A 289 0.54 -18.79 -4.50
C PHE A 289 0.18 -20.17 -3.95
N GLU A 290 -0.75 -20.87 -4.58
CA GLU A 290 -0.95 -22.30 -4.33
C GLU A 290 0.37 -23.02 -4.53
N LYS A 291 0.79 -23.76 -3.49
CA LYS A 291 1.98 -24.59 -3.56
C LYS A 291 1.75 -25.51 -4.76
N ALA A 292 2.58 -25.37 -5.80
CA ALA A 292 2.55 -26.31 -6.91
C ALA A 292 2.59 -27.68 -6.27
N GLU A 293 1.52 -28.46 -6.44
CA GLU A 293 1.52 -29.82 -5.96
C GLU A 293 2.81 -30.40 -6.51
N GLU A 294 3.69 -30.82 -5.60
CA GLU A 294 4.88 -31.57 -5.97
C GLU A 294 4.33 -32.87 -6.54
N GLY A 295 3.87 -32.82 -7.79
CA GLY A 295 3.53 -33.96 -8.59
C GLY A 295 4.80 -34.76 -8.57
N GLY A 296 4.77 -35.83 -7.77
CA GLY A 296 5.91 -36.66 -7.48
C GLY A 296 6.39 -37.33 -8.75
N LEU A 297 7.11 -36.59 -9.59
CA LEU A 297 8.21 -37.18 -10.32
C LEU A 297 9.27 -37.44 -9.25
N GLN A 298 9.19 -38.63 -8.67
CA GLN A 298 10.37 -39.30 -8.15
C GLN A 298 11.37 -39.32 -9.30
N ILE A 299 12.28 -38.34 -9.30
CA ILE A 299 13.52 -38.48 -10.03
C ILE A 299 14.23 -39.61 -9.28
N GLU A 300 14.08 -40.84 -9.78
CA GLU A 300 14.98 -41.93 -9.46
C GLU A 300 16.39 -41.36 -9.59
N THR A 301 16.99 -41.10 -8.44
CA THR A 301 18.40 -40.79 -8.35
C THR A 301 19.07 -42.11 -8.64
N ALA A 302 19.38 -42.34 -9.91
CA ALA A 302 20.28 -43.40 -10.31
C ALA A 302 21.62 -43.07 -9.65
N GLU A 303 21.87 -43.72 -8.51
CA GLU A 303 23.19 -43.87 -7.92
C GLU A 303 24.07 -44.61 -8.94
N GLU A 304 24.72 -43.86 -9.82
CA GLU A 304 25.87 -44.37 -10.56
C GLU A 304 27.08 -44.24 -9.63
N ASP A 305 27.33 -45.35 -8.92
CA ASP A 305 28.51 -45.64 -8.13
C ASP A 305 29.78 -45.53 -8.99
N VAL A 306 30.43 -44.37 -8.95
CA VAL A 306 31.80 -44.19 -9.45
C VAL A 306 32.70 -43.86 -8.25
N SER A 307 33.20 -44.91 -7.63
CA SER A 307 34.28 -44.87 -6.66
C SER A 307 35.59 -44.43 -7.32
N VAL A 308 36.04 -43.21 -6.99
CA VAL A 308 37.39 -42.72 -7.29
C VAL A 308 38.16 -42.55 -5.97
N PRO A 309 39.40 -43.06 -5.85
CA PRO A 309 40.16 -43.05 -4.61
C PRO A 309 40.68 -41.63 -4.27
N VAL A 310 40.37 -41.19 -3.05
CA VAL A 310 40.82 -39.93 -2.45
C VAL A 310 42.28 -40.06 -2.01
N ALA A 311 43.17 -39.31 -2.68
CA ALA A 311 44.47 -38.94 -2.13
C ALA A 311 44.32 -37.64 -1.31
N PRO A 312 45.04 -37.49 -0.19
CA PRO A 312 44.94 -36.30 0.65
C PRO A 312 45.67 -35.13 -0.01
N VAL A 313 44.91 -34.14 -0.50
CA VAL A 313 45.44 -32.86 -0.96
C VAL A 313 45.42 -31.89 0.22
N GLU A 314 46.62 -31.44 0.59
CA GLU A 314 46.87 -30.37 1.54
C GLU A 314 46.11 -29.10 1.13
N ILE A 315 45.37 -28.53 2.07
CA ILE A 315 44.64 -27.27 1.90
C ILE A 315 45.67 -26.14 1.96
N SER A 316 46.24 -25.79 0.80
CA SER A 316 46.91 -24.53 0.58
C SER A 316 45.86 -23.45 0.34
N SER A 317 45.60 -22.64 1.36
CA SER A 317 44.86 -21.39 1.29
C SER A 317 45.45 -20.46 0.21
N GLY A 318 44.71 -20.22 -0.88
CA GLY A 318 45.14 -19.39 -1.99
C GLY A 318 43.99 -18.61 -2.66
N ASN A 319 44.09 -17.28 -2.53
CA ASN A 319 43.63 -16.21 -3.43
C ASN A 319 42.13 -16.03 -3.71
N SER A 320 41.50 -15.22 -2.84
CA SER A 320 40.49 -14.26 -3.26
C SER A 320 41.18 -13.10 -3.99
N ASN A 321 41.12 -13.09 -5.33
CA ASN A 321 41.43 -11.91 -6.12
C ASN A 321 40.23 -10.94 -6.06
N SER A 322 40.16 -10.15 -4.99
CA SER A 322 39.53 -8.84 -5.06
C SER A 322 40.51 -7.87 -5.71
N PRO A 323 40.08 -7.04 -6.69
CA PRO A 323 40.88 -5.91 -7.13
C PRO A 323 41.20 -5.03 -5.92
N PRO A 324 42.43 -4.52 -5.78
CA PRO A 324 42.78 -3.64 -4.68
C PRO A 324 41.88 -2.40 -4.74
N ALA A 325 41.08 -2.21 -3.69
CA ALA A 325 40.45 -0.93 -3.41
C ALA A 325 41.59 0.08 -3.25
N VAL A 326 41.84 0.84 -4.32
CA VAL A 326 42.70 2.02 -4.27
C VAL A 326 42.04 2.93 -3.25
N ALA A 327 42.67 3.08 -2.09
CA ALA A 327 42.31 4.08 -1.11
C ALA A 327 42.47 5.44 -1.79
N LEU A 328 41.38 5.93 -2.39
CA LEU A 328 41.27 7.27 -2.94
C LEU A 328 41.58 8.22 -1.79
N ALA A 329 42.67 8.97 -1.94
CA ALA A 329 43.04 10.02 -1.01
C ALA A 329 41.82 10.92 -0.82
N GLU A 330 41.23 10.89 0.38
CA GLU A 330 40.09 11.73 0.70
C GLU A 330 40.50 13.18 0.44
N LEU A 331 39.79 13.86 -0.45
CA LEU A 331 39.91 15.31 -0.60
C LEU A 331 39.08 15.97 0.51
N PRO A 332 39.66 16.57 1.55
CA PRO A 332 38.89 17.41 2.45
C PRO A 332 38.65 18.76 1.77
N THR A 333 37.71 18.81 0.82
CA THR A 333 37.18 20.11 0.42
C THR A 333 36.34 20.66 1.59
N PRO A 334 36.54 21.92 2.02
CA PRO A 334 35.66 22.51 3.01
C PRO A 334 34.23 22.58 2.47
N ALA A 335 33.24 22.46 3.36
CA ALA A 335 31.83 22.59 2.99
C ALA A 335 31.60 23.92 2.27
N ARG A 336 31.01 23.87 1.08
CA ARG A 336 30.76 25.06 0.26
C ARG A 336 29.47 24.94 -0.52
N ASP A 337 29.08 26.07 -1.08
CA ASP A 337 27.87 26.28 -1.85
C ASP A 337 28.11 25.98 -3.33
N TRP A 338 27.67 24.81 -3.79
CA TRP A 338 27.77 24.36 -5.18
C TRP A 338 26.52 24.80 -5.95
N LYS A 339 26.69 25.55 -7.04
CA LYS A 339 25.55 26.13 -7.76
C LYS A 339 25.11 25.22 -8.90
N GLY A 340 23.85 24.79 -8.85
CA GLY A 340 23.18 24.05 -9.92
C GLY A 340 22.96 24.92 -11.16
N ALA A 341 22.84 24.28 -12.33
CA ALA A 341 22.48 24.94 -13.59
C ALA A 341 21.10 25.63 -13.52
N ASP A 342 20.23 25.17 -12.61
CA ASP A 342 18.92 25.76 -12.31
C ASP A 342 18.98 26.94 -11.32
N GLY A 343 20.19 27.33 -10.88
CA GLY A 343 20.43 28.40 -9.92
C GLY A 343 20.26 28.00 -8.46
N ARG A 344 19.91 26.74 -8.15
CA ARG A 344 19.84 26.27 -6.76
C ARG A 344 21.23 26.09 -6.19
N VAL A 345 21.36 26.28 -4.88
CA VAL A 345 22.62 26.14 -4.16
C VAL A 345 22.59 24.87 -3.31
N LEU A 346 23.61 24.04 -3.45
CA LEU A 346 23.83 22.83 -2.67
C LEU A 346 24.99 23.07 -1.70
N ASN A 347 24.71 23.12 -0.41
CA ASN A 347 25.76 23.18 0.61
C ASN A 347 26.24 21.76 0.95
N ALA A 348 27.45 21.40 0.50
CA ALA A 348 28.01 20.06 0.68
C ALA A 348 29.55 20.05 0.60
N ILE A 349 30.15 18.95 1.05
CA ILE A 349 31.58 18.61 0.91
C ILE A 349 31.70 17.64 -0.27
N LEU A 350 32.62 17.88 -1.22
CA LEU A 350 32.93 16.89 -2.26
C LEU A 350 33.89 15.85 -1.66
N THR A 351 33.45 14.60 -1.55
CA THR A 351 34.23 13.49 -0.98
C THR A 351 35.10 12.80 -2.02
N GLY A 352 34.66 12.75 -3.29
CA GLY A 352 35.42 12.13 -4.37
C GLY A 352 34.68 12.15 -5.71
N PHE A 353 35.24 11.44 -6.69
CA PHE A 353 34.60 11.18 -7.98
C PHE A 353 34.36 9.68 -8.14
N VAL A 354 33.18 9.32 -8.64
CA VAL A 354 32.74 7.91 -8.72
C VAL A 354 33.40 7.20 -9.91
N ASN A 355 33.75 7.94 -10.95
CA ASN A 355 34.30 7.42 -12.20
C ASN A 355 35.61 8.11 -12.61
N ALA A 356 36.40 7.40 -13.40
CA ALA A 356 37.73 7.86 -13.85
C ALA A 356 37.68 9.09 -14.76
N GLU A 357 36.54 9.35 -15.40
CA GLU A 357 36.33 10.53 -16.23
C GLU A 357 35.94 11.78 -15.40
N GLY A 358 35.59 11.60 -14.13
CA GLY A 358 35.14 12.68 -13.25
C GLY A 358 33.79 13.27 -13.66
N SER A 359 32.92 12.49 -14.30
CA SER A 359 31.58 12.96 -14.73
C SER A 359 30.53 12.91 -13.61
N VAL A 360 30.79 12.15 -12.54
CA VAL A 360 29.91 12.08 -11.36
C VAL A 360 30.72 12.35 -10.09
N GLY A 361 30.37 13.42 -9.39
CA GLY A 361 30.95 13.77 -8.09
C GLY A 361 30.13 13.16 -6.95
N GLU A 362 30.81 12.69 -5.90
CA GLU A 362 30.20 12.26 -4.65
C GLU A 362 30.25 13.40 -3.62
N PHE A 363 29.10 13.72 -3.04
CA PHE A 363 28.94 14.85 -2.13
C PHE A 363 28.34 14.39 -0.79
N LYS A 364 28.83 14.99 0.30
CA LYS A 364 28.34 14.78 1.67
C LYS A 364 27.76 16.07 2.24
N ARG A 365 26.50 16.05 2.64
CA ARG A 365 25.83 17.20 3.29
C ARG A 365 26.22 17.30 4.77
N SER A 366 25.86 18.44 5.38
CA SER A 366 26.09 18.71 6.81
C SER A 366 25.34 17.74 7.75
N ASP A 367 24.28 17.10 7.27
CA ASP A 367 23.55 16.03 7.97
C ASP A 367 24.23 14.65 7.87
N GLY A 368 25.34 14.55 7.14
CA GLY A 368 26.10 13.32 6.93
C GLY A 368 25.60 12.46 5.76
N GLN A 369 24.54 12.84 5.07
CA GLN A 369 24.03 12.10 3.92
C GLN A 369 24.99 12.24 2.72
N VAL A 370 25.37 11.09 2.15
CA VAL A 370 26.19 10.99 0.94
C VAL A 370 25.30 10.74 -0.27
N PHE A 371 25.54 11.43 -1.38
CA PHE A 371 24.81 11.27 -2.63
C PHE A 371 25.71 11.64 -3.83
N GLN A 372 25.35 11.15 -5.00
CA GLN A 372 26.09 11.34 -6.23
C GLN A 372 25.37 12.33 -7.14
N VAL A 373 26.11 13.29 -7.72
CA VAL A 373 25.55 14.30 -8.62
C VAL A 373 26.37 14.34 -9.91
N PRO A 374 25.72 14.14 -11.08
CA PRO A 374 26.35 14.37 -12.36
C PRO A 374 26.87 15.82 -12.50
N VAL A 375 28.11 15.98 -12.96
CA VAL A 375 28.79 17.28 -13.03
C VAL A 375 28.05 18.26 -13.97
N ASP A 376 27.40 17.75 -15.01
CA ASP A 376 26.60 18.53 -15.97
C ASP A 376 25.36 19.21 -15.36
N ARG A 377 24.95 18.82 -14.15
CA ARG A 377 23.86 19.48 -13.39
C ARG A 377 24.26 20.77 -12.72
N PHE A 378 25.56 21.08 -12.63
CA PHE A 378 26.06 22.32 -12.04
C PHE A 378 26.19 23.45 -13.08
N ASP A 379 26.29 24.70 -12.63
CA ASP A 379 26.57 25.83 -13.52
C ASP A 379 27.99 25.76 -14.11
N ALA A 380 28.24 26.48 -15.21
CA ALA A 380 29.49 26.38 -15.95
C ALA A 380 30.74 26.66 -15.09
N ALA A 381 30.65 27.63 -14.17
CA ALA A 381 31.74 27.97 -13.25
C ALA A 381 32.03 26.80 -12.29
N THR A 382 31.00 26.20 -11.69
CA THR A 382 31.16 25.04 -10.81
C THR A 382 31.66 23.81 -11.57
N GLN A 383 31.23 23.62 -12.82
CA GLN A 383 31.72 22.53 -13.67
C GLN A 383 33.22 22.63 -13.94
N GLU A 384 33.72 23.83 -14.26
CA GLU A 384 35.16 24.06 -14.47
C GLU A 384 35.96 23.79 -13.20
N GLU A 385 35.43 24.18 -12.05
CA GLU A 385 36.07 23.95 -10.76
C GLU A 385 36.13 22.46 -10.41
N LEU A 386 35.03 21.72 -10.59
CA LEU A 386 35.00 20.26 -10.39
C LEU A 386 36.00 19.55 -11.30
N LYS A 387 36.08 19.95 -12.58
CA LYS A 387 37.09 19.45 -13.52
C LYS A 387 38.51 19.79 -13.12
N ARG A 388 38.74 20.94 -12.46
CA ARG A 388 40.05 21.31 -11.90
C ARG A 388 40.41 20.44 -10.71
N LEU A 389 39.46 20.20 -9.79
CA LEU A 389 39.66 19.32 -8.64
C LEU A 389 39.94 17.88 -9.08
N HIS A 390 39.17 17.35 -10.03
CA HIS A 390 39.40 16.01 -10.57
C HIS A 390 40.82 15.84 -11.13
N ARG A 391 41.29 16.82 -11.92
CA ARG A 391 42.67 16.84 -12.45
C ARG A 391 43.76 16.97 -11.39
N SER A 392 43.44 17.42 -10.18
CA SER A 392 44.41 17.51 -9.07
C SER A 392 44.54 16.21 -8.27
N ILE A 393 43.61 15.27 -8.47
CA ILE A 393 43.59 13.95 -7.82
C ILE A 393 44.32 12.91 -8.69
N GLN A 394 44.24 13.08 -10.02
CA GLN A 394 45.01 12.29 -11.00
C GLN A 394 46.48 12.69 -10.97
#